data_AF-A0A3C0VJM4-F1
#
_entry.id   AF-A0A3C0VJM4-F1
#
_cell.length_a   1.000
_cell.length_b   1.000
_cell.length_c   1.000
_cell.angle_alpha   90.00
_cell.angle_beta   90.00
_cell.angle_gamma   90.00
#
_symmetry.space_group_name_H-M   'P 1'
#
loop_
_entity.id
_entity.type
_entity.pdbx_description
1 polymer ?
#
loop_
_entity_poly.entity_id
_entity_poly.type
_entity_poly.pdbx_seq_one_letter_code
_entity_poly.pdbx_strand_id
1 'polypeptide(L)'
;MEAVKLSFTYLARPHEIGIAFGCVLLVAAFSYARFLRGPCKGFILILCLLRAIALAAALLVLMRPVLTYERVTPQERRLAVLVDASRSMAVRDSAGLAERFETARRIAERLSAGDLGRAFTVETLAFGAETAPLAGDTRAAAEETRLAEALRSGERGTLPLAATVLLSDGGATDAEPPASAVPLWAVPLGSGHGAWNLAVRDVIAEQVVLADNQTVIEAIVRIGGEAPPGELEASLALEGAELGTQRIACKAGTQRVRFNAVIRTPGRHAGAIAVKAGPGEAFDEDNARHFFLEVVKDRLGVILYESALRYEANFVQKSLRSDKNLQAAAVFRTTSDQVAVTGVPPVP
;
A
#
# COMPACT_ATOMS: atom_id res chain seq x y z
N MET A 1 42.51 -4.58 9.21
CA MET A 1 43.78 -3.96 9.65
C MET A 1 43.81 -4.03 11.16
N GLU A 2 44.83 -4.67 11.72
CA GLU A 2 45.05 -4.69 13.17
C GLU A 2 45.79 -3.41 13.56
N ALA A 3 45.13 -2.53 14.32
CA ALA A 3 45.76 -1.33 14.85
C ALA A 3 46.07 -1.58 16.33
N VAL A 4 47.36 -1.62 16.67
CA VAL A 4 47.79 -1.66 18.06
C VAL A 4 47.93 -0.23 18.55
N LYS A 5 47.12 0.16 19.53
CA LYS A 5 47.19 1.50 20.15
C LYS A 5 47.66 1.35 21.58
N LEU A 6 48.85 1.90 21.86
CA LEU A 6 49.35 2.04 23.23
C LEU A 6 48.76 3.32 23.83
N SER A 7 48.06 3.19 24.96
CA SER A 7 47.51 4.35 25.68
C SER A 7 47.90 4.30 27.16
N PHE A 8 48.06 5.46 27.78
CA PHE A 8 48.40 5.60 29.21
C PHE A 8 47.19 6.20 29.93
N THR A 9 46.75 5.55 31.02
CA THR A 9 45.49 5.92 31.69
C THR A 9 45.55 7.28 32.38
N TYR A 10 46.73 7.69 32.89
CA TYR A 10 46.84 8.85 33.79
C TYR A 10 47.63 10.04 33.25
N LEU A 11 48.37 9.90 32.16
CA LEU A 11 49.04 11.00 31.47
C LEU A 11 48.61 10.99 30.01
N ALA A 12 47.58 11.79 29.72
CA ALA A 12 46.94 11.81 28.41
C ALA A 12 47.75 12.62 27.39
N ARG A 13 48.69 13.47 27.84
CA ARG A 13 49.43 14.39 26.96
C ARG A 13 50.93 14.10 26.95
N PRO A 14 51.58 14.11 25.76
CA PRO A 14 52.98 13.73 25.62
C PRO A 14 53.96 14.62 26.41
N HIS A 15 53.58 15.87 26.72
CA HIS A 15 54.41 16.77 27.52
C HIS A 15 54.42 16.42 29.02
N GLU A 16 53.34 15.86 29.56
CA GLU A 16 53.28 15.41 30.96
C GLU A 16 54.26 14.24 31.17
N ILE A 17 54.38 13.37 30.16
CA ILE A 17 55.31 12.24 30.15
C ILE A 17 56.74 12.78 30.15
N GLY A 18 57.02 13.76 29.30
CA GLY A 18 58.32 14.44 29.26
C GLY A 18 58.71 15.11 30.59
N ILE A 19 57.75 15.74 31.27
CA ILE A 19 57.97 16.38 32.57
C ILE A 19 58.29 15.33 33.65
N ALA A 20 57.54 14.23 33.72
CA ALA A 20 57.79 13.17 34.70
C ALA A 20 59.17 12.50 34.51
N PHE A 21 59.56 12.22 33.27
CA PHE A 21 60.91 11.73 32.96
C PHE A 21 61.99 12.76 33.28
N GLY A 22 61.73 14.04 33.00
CA GLY A 22 62.63 15.15 33.34
C GLY A 22 62.88 15.27 34.85
N CYS A 23 61.83 15.14 35.67
CA CYS A 23 61.96 15.14 37.14
C CYS A 23 62.79 13.96 37.66
N VAL A 24 62.62 12.75 37.10
CA VAL A 24 63.44 11.58 37.45
C VAL A 24 64.90 11.80 37.09
N LEU A 25 65.18 12.35 35.91
CA LEU A 25 66.55 12.69 35.48
C LEU A 25 67.18 13.78 36.34
N LEU A 26 66.41 14.80 36.76
CA LEU A 26 66.88 15.83 37.67
C LEU A 26 67.19 15.29 39.07
N VAL A 27 66.35 14.41 39.62
CA VAL A 27 66.61 13.74 40.91
C VAL A 27 67.84 12.84 40.81
N ALA A 28 68.02 12.12 39.70
CA ALA A 28 69.20 11.31 39.45
C ALA A 28 70.47 12.17 39.32
N ALA A 29 70.41 13.27 38.58
CA ALA A 29 71.52 14.22 38.41
C ALA A 29 71.87 14.94 39.73
N PHE A 30 70.88 15.33 40.52
CA PHE A 30 71.08 15.93 41.84
C PHE A 30 71.68 14.93 42.84
N SER A 31 71.19 13.67 42.83
CA SER A 31 71.77 12.59 43.62
C SER A 31 73.23 12.31 43.22
N TYR A 32 73.55 12.38 41.92
CA TYR A 32 74.91 12.23 41.41
C TYR A 32 75.80 13.41 41.84
N ALA A 33 75.35 14.65 41.65
CA ALA A 33 76.05 15.87 42.05
C ALA A 33 76.36 15.93 43.56
N ARG A 34 75.48 15.37 44.41
CA ARG A 34 75.69 15.33 45.86
C ARG A 34 76.65 14.23 46.32
N PHE A 35 76.79 13.14 45.54
CA PHE A 35 77.68 12.02 45.85
C PHE A 35 79.09 12.14 45.23
N LEU A 36 79.41 13.27 44.58
CA LEU A 36 80.68 13.54 43.89
C LEU A 36 81.94 13.66 44.80
N ARG A 37 81.88 13.24 46.07
CA ARG A 37 82.97 13.38 47.06
C ARG A 37 83.69 12.06 47.41
N GLY A 38 83.58 11.02 46.57
CA GLY A 38 84.22 9.71 46.79
C GLY A 38 85.18 9.27 45.67
N PRO A 39 86.15 8.36 45.95
CA PRO A 39 87.28 8.05 45.05
C PRO A 39 86.95 7.18 43.82
N CYS A 40 85.79 6.50 43.76
CA CYS A 40 85.46 5.55 42.69
C CYS A 40 84.30 6.02 41.82
N LYS A 41 84.58 6.87 40.83
CA LYS A 41 83.58 7.51 39.94
C LYS A 41 82.74 6.52 39.13
N GLY A 42 83.31 5.39 38.69
CA GLY A 42 82.62 4.38 37.87
C GLY A 42 81.54 3.60 38.62
N PHE A 43 81.79 3.25 39.89
CA PHE A 43 80.82 2.53 40.72
C PHE A 43 79.61 3.42 41.08
N ILE A 44 79.85 4.71 41.33
CA ILE A 44 78.79 5.71 41.56
C ILE A 44 77.93 5.88 40.30
N LEU A 45 78.54 5.88 39.11
CA LEU A 45 77.80 5.96 37.84
C LEU A 45 76.86 4.76 37.65
N ILE A 46 77.34 3.54 37.94
CA ILE A 46 76.52 2.31 37.84
C ILE A 46 75.34 2.36 38.82
N LEU A 47 75.56 2.76 40.07
CA LEU A 47 74.49 2.89 41.07
C LEU A 47 73.48 3.99 40.71
N CYS A 48 73.93 5.12 40.15
CA CYS A 48 73.06 6.17 39.65
C CYS A 48 72.23 5.72 38.44
N LEU A 49 72.83 4.99 37.50
CA LEU A 49 72.12 4.41 36.36
C LEU A 49 71.06 3.40 36.82
N LEU A 50 71.41 2.50 37.74
CA LEU A 50 70.48 1.52 38.28
C LEU A 50 69.31 2.19 39.02
N ARG A 51 69.58 3.26 39.78
CA ARG A 51 68.54 4.06 40.44
C ARG A 51 67.65 4.80 39.44
N ALA A 52 68.21 5.35 38.37
CA ALA A 52 67.44 5.98 37.30
C ALA A 52 66.53 4.96 36.58
N ILE A 53 67.03 3.76 36.30
CA ILE A 53 66.24 2.66 35.71
C ILE A 53 65.12 2.24 36.66
N ALA A 54 65.40 2.07 37.96
CA ALA A 54 64.39 1.71 38.94
C ALA A 54 63.28 2.77 39.06
N LEU A 55 63.64 4.06 39.07
CA LEU A 55 62.67 5.16 39.07
C LEU A 55 61.87 5.23 37.76
N ALA A 56 62.52 5.01 36.61
CA ALA A 56 61.85 4.96 35.32
C ALA A 56 60.86 3.77 35.22
N ALA A 57 61.24 2.60 35.75
CA ALA A 57 60.37 1.43 35.82
C ALA A 57 59.18 1.67 36.76
N ALA A 58 59.42 2.25 37.95
CA ALA A 58 58.35 2.63 38.88
C ALA A 58 57.39 3.65 38.26
N LEU A 59 57.92 4.63 37.53
CA LEU A 59 57.12 5.60 36.77
C LEU A 59 56.30 4.89 35.69
N LEU A 60 56.90 3.99 34.90
CA LEU A 60 56.21 3.24 33.85
C LEU A 60 55.05 2.39 34.41
N VAL A 61 55.26 1.72 35.54
CA VAL A 61 54.20 0.96 36.24
C VAL A 61 53.09 1.90 36.74
N LEU A 62 53.46 3.06 37.31
CA LEU A 62 52.50 4.07 37.77
C LEU A 62 51.64 4.63 36.62
N MET A 63 52.23 4.76 35.43
CA MET A 63 51.54 5.24 34.24
C MET A 63 50.50 4.25 33.68
N ARG A 64 50.47 3.01 34.18
CA ARG A 64 49.57 1.92 33.76
C ARG A 64 49.43 1.85 32.23
N PRO A 65 50.45 1.33 31.51
CA PRO A 65 50.34 1.15 30.07
C PRO A 65 49.19 0.17 29.77
N VAL A 66 48.20 0.63 29.02
CA VAL A 66 47.13 -0.22 28.53
C VAL A 66 47.38 -0.48 27.04
N LEU A 67 47.57 -1.76 26.72
CA LEU A 67 47.70 -2.23 25.36
C LEU A 67 46.30 -2.61 24.86
N THR A 68 45.71 -1.77 24.01
CA THR A 68 44.37 -2.01 23.47
C THR A 68 44.51 -2.67 22.09
N TYR A 69 43.91 -3.85 21.96
CA TYR A 69 43.81 -4.58 20.70
C TYR A 69 42.41 -4.37 20.11
N GLU A 70 42.29 -3.50 19.12
CA GLU A 70 41.04 -3.32 18.37
C GLU A 70 41.02 -4.26 17.16
N ARG A 71 40.14 -5.27 17.21
CA ARG A 71 39.90 -6.17 16.08
C ARG A 71 38.62 -5.76 15.36
N VAL A 72 38.76 -5.01 14.27
CA VAL A 72 37.65 -4.73 13.36
C VAL A 72 37.42 -5.98 12.51
N THR A 73 36.42 -6.78 12.86
CA THR A 73 35.98 -7.90 12.02
C THR A 73 35.00 -7.33 10.99
N PRO A 74 35.28 -7.41 9.68
CA PRO A 74 34.29 -7.06 8.67
C PRO A 74 33.12 -8.01 8.84
N GLN A 75 31.98 -7.50 9.30
CA GLN A 75 30.77 -8.28 9.38
C GLN A 75 30.02 -8.08 8.06
N GLU A 76 29.82 -9.16 7.33
CA GLU A 76 28.94 -9.16 6.16
C GLU A 76 27.53 -8.79 6.65
N ARG A 77 26.99 -7.72 6.08
CA ARG A 77 25.66 -7.21 6.40
C ARG A 77 24.78 -7.36 5.18
N ARG A 78 23.52 -7.69 5.42
CA ARG A 78 22.52 -7.84 4.36
C ARG A 78 21.71 -6.56 4.20
N LEU A 79 21.29 -6.29 2.97
CA LEU A 79 20.31 -5.27 2.62
C LEU A 79 19.11 -5.98 1.97
N ALA A 80 17.92 -5.83 2.52
CA ALA A 80 16.70 -6.36 1.91
C ALA A 80 16.08 -5.30 0.98
N VAL A 81 15.80 -5.65 -0.26
CA VAL A 81 15.09 -4.81 -1.23
C VAL A 81 13.73 -5.46 -1.49
N LEU A 82 12.67 -4.83 -1.02
CA LEU A 82 11.29 -5.28 -1.20
C LEU A 82 10.68 -4.55 -2.39
N VAL A 83 10.19 -5.31 -3.36
CA VAL A 83 9.57 -4.82 -4.59
C VAL A 83 8.10 -5.19 -4.57
N ASP A 84 7.23 -4.18 -4.62
CA ASP A 84 5.79 -4.37 -4.66
C ASP A 84 5.37 -4.97 -6.01
N ALA A 85 4.68 -6.11 -5.96
CA ALA A 85 4.15 -6.85 -7.11
C ALA A 85 2.61 -6.89 -7.10
N SER A 86 1.97 -5.94 -6.42
CA SER A 86 0.54 -5.73 -6.48
C SER A 86 0.08 -5.24 -7.86
N ARG A 87 -1.20 -5.41 -8.17
CA ARG A 87 -1.80 -5.05 -9.46
C ARG A 87 -1.63 -3.55 -9.78
N SER A 88 -1.59 -2.67 -8.78
CA SER A 88 -1.36 -1.23 -9.00
C SER A 88 0.03 -0.93 -9.59
N MET A 89 1.00 -1.83 -9.40
CA MET A 89 2.34 -1.71 -9.97
C MET A 89 2.40 -2.07 -11.47
N ALA A 90 1.37 -2.70 -12.02
CA ALA A 90 1.25 -2.97 -13.47
C ALA A 90 0.87 -1.72 -14.29
N VAL A 91 0.58 -0.59 -13.62
CA VAL A 91 0.18 0.65 -14.28
C VAL A 91 1.34 1.27 -15.05
N ARG A 92 1.03 1.79 -16.24
CA ARG A 92 1.94 2.60 -17.03
C ARG A 92 1.71 4.07 -16.71
N ASP A 93 2.67 4.68 -16.04
CA ASP A 93 2.60 6.10 -15.75
C ASP A 93 2.76 6.93 -17.03
N SER A 94 1.97 7.98 -17.18
CA SER A 94 2.01 8.88 -18.35
C SER A 94 3.37 9.54 -18.61
N ALA A 95 4.25 9.59 -17.60
CA ALA A 95 5.63 10.09 -17.73
C ALA A 95 6.63 9.05 -18.28
N GLY A 96 6.25 7.77 -18.39
CA GLY A 96 7.11 6.68 -18.84
C GLY A 96 6.41 5.64 -19.71
N LEU A 97 7.12 5.05 -20.67
CA LEU A 97 6.58 3.96 -21.51
C LEU A 97 6.58 2.59 -20.79
N ALA A 98 7.01 2.53 -19.53
CA ALA A 98 7.19 1.29 -18.78
C ALA A 98 6.26 1.26 -17.56
N GLU A 99 5.90 0.04 -17.15
CA GLU A 99 5.12 -0.22 -15.94
C GLU A 99 5.91 0.17 -14.69
N ARG A 100 5.22 0.60 -13.61
CA ARG A 100 5.87 0.95 -12.33
C ARG A 100 6.72 -0.21 -11.82
N PHE A 101 6.23 -1.43 -11.95
CA PHE A 101 6.94 -2.66 -11.58
C PHE A 101 8.28 -2.83 -12.30
N GLU A 102 8.32 -2.63 -13.62
CA GLU A 102 9.58 -2.70 -14.38
C GLU A 102 10.57 -1.61 -13.98
N THR A 103 10.07 -0.44 -13.62
CA THR A 103 10.90 0.64 -13.07
C THR A 103 11.48 0.23 -11.70
N ALA A 104 10.66 -0.36 -10.83
CA ALA A 104 11.07 -0.90 -9.54
C ALA A 104 12.16 -1.97 -9.70
N ARG A 105 11.95 -2.91 -10.62
CA ARG A 105 12.90 -3.99 -10.93
C ARG A 105 14.25 -3.45 -11.37
N ARG A 106 14.27 -2.48 -12.30
CA ARG A 106 15.52 -1.83 -12.75
C ARG A 106 16.24 -1.10 -11.63
N ILE A 107 15.50 -0.47 -10.70
CA ILE A 107 16.09 0.17 -9.53
C ILE A 107 16.73 -0.89 -8.62
N ALA A 108 16.03 -1.99 -8.33
CA ALA A 108 16.54 -3.08 -7.52
C ALA A 108 17.81 -3.74 -8.13
N GLU A 109 17.82 -3.97 -9.44
CA GLU A 109 18.99 -4.46 -10.17
C GLU A 109 20.17 -3.49 -10.08
N ARG A 110 19.93 -2.18 -10.22
CA ARG A 110 20.97 -1.14 -10.07
C ARG A 110 21.52 -1.05 -8.66
N LEU A 111 20.68 -1.19 -7.63
CA LEU A 111 21.11 -1.23 -6.24
C LEU A 111 22.01 -2.45 -5.98
N SER A 112 21.64 -3.60 -6.54
CA SER A 112 22.38 -4.85 -6.42
C SER A 112 23.71 -4.83 -7.19
N ALA A 113 23.78 -4.19 -8.36
CA ALA A 113 24.99 -4.11 -9.18
C ALA A 113 25.92 -2.93 -8.81
N GLY A 114 25.41 -1.95 -8.06
CA GLY A 114 26.12 -0.71 -7.73
C GLY A 114 27.01 -0.80 -6.48
N ASP A 115 27.24 0.36 -5.86
CA ASP A 115 28.08 0.49 -4.66
C ASP A 115 27.51 -0.30 -3.47
N LEU A 116 26.19 -0.41 -3.38
CA LEU A 116 25.52 -1.14 -2.30
C LEU A 116 25.77 -2.65 -2.41
N GLY A 117 25.75 -3.24 -3.61
CA GLY A 117 26.12 -4.65 -3.82
C GLY A 117 27.57 -4.97 -3.51
N ARG A 118 28.46 -3.98 -3.54
CA ARG A 118 29.86 -4.12 -3.11
C ARG A 118 30.05 -4.03 -1.59
N ALA A 119 29.17 -3.29 -0.91
CA ALA A 119 29.23 -3.06 0.53
C ALA A 119 28.35 -4.01 1.36
N PHE A 120 27.27 -4.54 0.76
CA PHE A 120 26.25 -5.36 1.40
C PHE A 120 25.89 -6.55 0.51
N THR A 121 25.48 -7.65 1.13
CA THR A 121 24.77 -8.72 0.43
C THR A 121 23.33 -8.24 0.17
N VAL A 122 22.99 -7.95 -1.08
CA VAL A 122 21.66 -7.44 -1.45
C VAL A 122 20.74 -8.62 -1.77
N GLU A 123 19.63 -8.74 -1.03
CA GLU A 123 18.57 -9.73 -1.27
C GLU A 123 17.33 -9.01 -1.76
N THR A 124 16.88 -9.35 -2.97
CA THR A 124 15.69 -8.74 -3.58
C THR A 124 14.50 -9.68 -3.49
N LEU A 125 13.41 -9.21 -2.89
CA LEU A 125 12.17 -9.95 -2.70
C LEU A 125 11.03 -9.20 -3.41
N ALA A 126 10.14 -9.93 -4.05
CA ALA A 126 8.86 -9.43 -4.51
C ALA A 126 7.79 -9.71 -3.44
N PHE A 127 6.86 -8.79 -3.23
CA PHE A 127 5.77 -8.98 -2.29
C PHE A 127 4.41 -8.55 -2.86
N GLY A 128 3.35 -9.19 -2.38
CA GLY A 128 1.96 -8.88 -2.70
C GLY A 128 1.05 -9.58 -1.70
N ALA A 129 0.38 -10.65 -2.12
CA ALA A 129 -0.29 -11.58 -1.20
C ALA A 129 0.70 -12.47 -0.42
N GLU A 130 1.84 -12.78 -1.01
CA GLU A 130 2.95 -13.53 -0.41
C GLU A 130 4.27 -12.81 -0.71
N THR A 131 5.34 -13.14 0.02
CA THR A 131 6.69 -12.60 -0.20
C THR A 131 7.62 -13.71 -0.68
N ALA A 132 8.28 -13.50 -1.82
CA ALA A 132 9.19 -14.47 -2.42
C ALA A 132 10.40 -13.77 -3.06
N PRO A 133 11.52 -14.47 -3.32
CA PRO A 133 12.63 -13.91 -4.08
C PRO A 133 12.17 -13.37 -5.44
N LEU A 134 12.66 -12.19 -5.82
CA LEU A 134 12.31 -11.59 -7.11
C LEU A 134 12.95 -12.39 -8.24
N ALA A 135 12.12 -13.08 -9.03
CA ALA A 135 12.54 -13.84 -10.20
C ALA A 135 12.31 -13.04 -11.49
N GLY A 136 12.99 -13.44 -12.59
CA GLY A 136 12.92 -12.72 -13.86
C GLY A 136 11.53 -12.75 -14.54
N ASP A 137 10.70 -13.72 -14.19
CA ASP A 137 9.33 -13.95 -14.66
C ASP A 137 8.25 -13.41 -13.72
N THR A 138 8.64 -12.81 -12.58
CA THR A 138 7.70 -12.21 -11.63
C THR A 138 6.96 -11.05 -12.30
N ARG A 139 5.64 -10.97 -12.08
CA ARG A 139 4.77 -9.92 -12.61
C ARG A 139 3.97 -9.26 -11.50
N ALA A 140 3.64 -7.99 -11.70
CA ALA A 140 2.73 -7.25 -10.85
C ALA A 140 1.27 -7.69 -11.06
N ALA A 141 0.81 -8.69 -10.31
CA ALA A 141 -0.52 -9.29 -10.48
C ALA A 141 -1.21 -9.63 -9.16
N ALA A 142 -0.59 -9.33 -8.01
CA ALA A 142 -1.20 -9.63 -6.73
C ALA A 142 -2.35 -8.65 -6.42
N GLU A 143 -3.48 -9.17 -5.93
CA GLU A 143 -4.64 -8.34 -5.52
C GLU A 143 -4.42 -7.61 -4.20
N GLU A 144 -3.47 -8.09 -3.40
CA GLU A 144 -3.18 -7.61 -2.06
C GLU A 144 -1.77 -7.03 -1.97
N THR A 145 -1.60 -6.09 -1.04
CA THR A 145 -0.33 -5.44 -0.70
C THR A 145 -0.06 -5.67 0.79
N ARG A 146 0.41 -6.87 1.16
CA ARG A 146 0.73 -7.26 2.55
C ARG A 146 2.10 -6.76 2.98
N LEU A 147 2.21 -5.44 3.11
CA LEU A 147 3.44 -4.74 3.49
C LEU A 147 3.98 -5.16 4.87
N ALA A 148 3.13 -5.37 5.87
CA ALA A 148 3.57 -5.79 7.20
C ALA A 148 4.19 -7.21 7.17
N GLU A 149 3.62 -8.12 6.39
CA GLU A 149 4.18 -9.46 6.17
C GLU A 149 5.48 -9.41 5.38
N ALA A 150 5.57 -8.55 4.36
CA ALA A 150 6.76 -8.36 3.55
C ALA A 150 7.95 -7.85 4.37
N LEU A 151 7.74 -6.88 5.26
CA LEU A 151 8.77 -6.38 6.16
C LEU A 151 9.29 -7.48 7.10
N ARG A 152 8.39 -8.22 7.75
CA ARG A 152 8.78 -9.37 8.60
C ARG A 152 9.54 -10.44 7.82
N SER A 153 9.16 -10.66 6.56
CA SER A 153 9.82 -11.65 5.70
C SER A 153 11.21 -11.18 5.26
N GLY A 154 11.38 -9.90 4.92
CA GLY A 154 12.69 -9.30 4.63
C GLY A 154 13.64 -9.26 5.83
N GLU A 155 13.09 -9.20 7.04
CA GLU A 155 13.84 -9.29 8.29
C GLU A 155 14.36 -10.71 8.59
N ARG A 156 13.72 -11.75 8.04
CA ARG A 156 14.17 -13.13 8.24
C ARG A 156 15.43 -13.40 7.43
N GLY A 157 16.47 -13.88 8.09
CA GLY A 157 17.74 -14.18 7.44
C GLY A 157 18.83 -14.66 8.38
N THR A 158 19.89 -15.17 7.79
CA THR A 158 21.08 -15.65 8.51
C THR A 158 22.10 -14.54 8.79
N LEU A 159 22.14 -13.52 7.92
CA LEU A 159 23.02 -12.36 8.08
C LEU A 159 22.29 -11.21 8.80
N PRO A 160 22.99 -10.41 9.62
CA PRO A 160 22.42 -9.20 10.22
C PRO A 160 21.92 -8.24 9.14
N LEU A 161 20.65 -7.85 9.25
CA LEU A 161 20.02 -6.89 8.35
C LEU A 161 20.45 -5.46 8.72
N ALA A 162 21.05 -4.73 7.78
CA ALA A 162 21.47 -3.34 7.98
C ALA A 162 20.32 -2.35 7.76
N ALA A 163 19.51 -2.57 6.73
CA ALA A 163 18.38 -1.75 6.35
C ALA A 163 17.48 -2.49 5.36
N THR A 164 16.26 -1.98 5.20
CA THR A 164 15.30 -2.41 4.18
C THR A 164 15.03 -1.27 3.22
N VAL A 165 15.05 -1.54 1.92
CA VAL A 165 14.61 -0.62 0.86
C VAL A 165 13.27 -1.12 0.34
N LEU A 166 12.26 -0.26 0.33
CA LEU A 166 10.91 -0.57 -0.13
C LEU A 166 10.62 0.20 -1.42
N LEU A 167 10.30 -0.52 -2.50
CA LEU A 167 9.90 0.04 -3.79
C LEU A 167 8.40 -0.27 -4.00
N SER A 168 7.54 0.74 -3.87
CA SER A 168 6.07 0.59 -3.94
C SER A 168 5.42 1.89 -4.40
N ASP A 169 4.24 1.81 -5.02
CA ASP A 169 3.41 2.97 -5.33
C ASP A 169 2.52 3.43 -4.16
N GLY A 170 2.56 2.69 -3.05
CA GLY A 170 1.92 3.00 -1.79
C GLY A 170 0.58 2.30 -1.58
N GLY A 171 0.14 2.27 -0.33
CA GLY A 171 -1.01 1.49 0.09
C GLY A 171 -0.60 0.20 0.80
N ALA A 172 -1.47 -0.29 1.66
CA ALA A 172 -1.32 -1.57 2.33
C ALA A 172 -2.72 -2.15 2.56
N THR A 173 -2.85 -3.45 2.34
CA THR A 173 -4.10 -4.18 2.63
C THR A 173 -4.07 -4.85 4.01
N ASP A 174 -2.95 -4.74 4.73
CA ASP A 174 -2.83 -5.26 6.09
C ASP A 174 -3.81 -4.57 7.05
N ALA A 175 -4.34 -5.35 8.00
CA ALA A 175 -5.13 -4.82 9.11
C ALA A 175 -4.25 -4.11 10.16
N GLU A 176 -2.98 -4.50 10.26
CA GLU A 176 -2.01 -3.97 11.20
C GLU A 176 -1.07 -2.96 10.53
N PRO A 177 -0.63 -1.91 11.23
CA PRO A 177 0.34 -0.98 10.69
C PRO A 177 1.70 -1.67 10.47
N PRO A 178 2.37 -1.45 9.32
CA PRO A 178 3.69 -2.00 9.06
C PRO A 178 4.72 -1.42 10.02
N ALA A 179 5.54 -2.29 10.62
CA ALA A 179 6.64 -1.92 11.49
C ALA A 179 7.93 -2.59 11.00
N SER A 180 9.03 -1.85 11.04
CA SER A 180 10.37 -2.32 10.68
C SER A 180 11.30 -2.19 11.89
N ALA A 181 12.02 -3.26 12.21
CA ALA A 181 13.02 -3.28 13.27
C ALA A 181 14.34 -2.59 12.86
N VAL A 182 14.55 -2.39 11.56
CA VAL A 182 15.72 -1.73 10.96
C VAL A 182 15.33 -0.45 10.22
N PRO A 183 16.29 0.44 9.88
CA PRO A 183 16.01 1.59 9.02
C PRO A 183 15.30 1.17 7.72
N LEU A 184 14.15 1.78 7.46
CA LEU A 184 13.32 1.55 6.27
C LEU A 184 13.46 2.75 5.32
N TRP A 185 13.89 2.49 4.10
CA TRP A 185 14.02 3.47 3.02
C TRP A 185 12.91 3.23 2.00
N ALA A 186 11.84 4.02 2.07
CA ALA A 186 10.75 3.95 1.12
C ALA A 186 11.05 4.80 -0.12
N VAL A 187 11.00 4.17 -1.30
CA VAL A 187 11.11 4.81 -2.61
C VAL A 187 9.73 4.73 -3.26
N PRO A 188 8.95 5.83 -3.23
CA PRO A 188 7.65 5.85 -3.86
C PRO A 188 7.79 5.80 -5.38
N LEU A 189 6.97 4.98 -6.03
CA LEU A 189 6.90 4.86 -7.48
C LEU A 189 5.57 5.43 -7.98
N GLY A 190 5.63 6.42 -8.85
CA GLY A 190 4.46 7.12 -9.36
C GLY A 190 4.85 8.46 -9.99
N SER A 191 4.16 8.89 -11.04
CA SER A 191 4.43 10.16 -11.73
C SER A 191 4.09 11.42 -10.93
N GLY A 192 3.38 11.30 -9.80
CA GLY A 192 2.87 12.42 -8.98
C GLY A 192 1.81 13.29 -9.68
N HIS A 193 1.79 13.31 -11.01
CA HIS A 193 0.76 13.83 -11.88
C HIS A 193 -0.05 12.63 -12.37
N GLY A 194 -1.14 12.32 -11.68
CA GLY A 194 -1.94 11.14 -11.96
C GLY A 194 -2.46 11.17 -13.39
N ALA A 195 -2.22 10.08 -14.13
CA ALA A 195 -3.03 9.80 -15.32
C ALA A 195 -4.51 9.86 -14.91
N TRP A 196 -5.34 10.39 -15.79
CA TRP A 196 -6.77 10.43 -15.51
C TRP A 196 -7.32 8.99 -15.46
N ASN A 197 -8.28 8.78 -14.57
CA ASN A 197 -8.90 7.47 -14.37
C ASN A 197 -10.41 7.59 -14.31
N LEU A 198 -11.12 6.82 -15.12
CA LEU A 198 -12.56 6.63 -14.96
C LEU A 198 -12.80 5.40 -14.10
N ALA A 199 -13.92 5.39 -13.38
CA ALA A 199 -14.37 4.22 -12.65
C ALA A 199 -15.87 4.26 -12.43
N VAL A 200 -16.55 3.14 -12.65
CA VAL A 200 -17.94 2.93 -12.23
C VAL A 200 -17.91 2.42 -10.79
N ARG A 201 -18.15 3.33 -9.84
CA ARG A 201 -18.03 3.04 -8.41
C ARG A 201 -19.18 2.21 -7.89
N ASP A 202 -20.39 2.51 -8.36
CA ASP A 202 -21.59 1.84 -7.90
C ASP A 202 -22.70 1.89 -8.96
N VAL A 203 -23.64 0.95 -8.87
CA VAL A 203 -24.86 0.92 -9.67
C VAL A 203 -26.07 0.79 -8.75
N ILE A 204 -26.90 1.81 -8.76
CA ILE A 204 -28.14 1.90 -8.00
C ILE A 204 -29.28 1.45 -8.92
N ALA A 205 -29.87 0.31 -8.62
CA ALA A 205 -31.04 -0.24 -9.30
C ALA A 205 -32.05 -0.75 -8.26
N GLU A 206 -33.35 -0.68 -8.58
CA GLU A 206 -34.36 -1.39 -7.81
C GLU A 206 -34.16 -2.91 -7.99
N GLN A 207 -34.16 -3.65 -6.87
CA GLN A 207 -33.95 -5.10 -6.90
C GLN A 207 -35.13 -5.85 -7.49
N VAL A 208 -36.34 -5.28 -7.43
CA VAL A 208 -37.56 -5.85 -7.99
C VAL A 208 -38.23 -4.79 -8.83
N VAL A 209 -38.43 -5.07 -10.11
CA VAL A 209 -39.07 -4.17 -11.09
C VAL A 209 -40.26 -4.85 -11.75
N LEU A 210 -41.27 -4.08 -12.11
CA LEU A 210 -42.44 -4.60 -12.82
C LEU A 210 -42.15 -4.73 -14.31
N ALA A 211 -42.54 -5.87 -14.89
CA ALA A 211 -42.47 -6.07 -16.34
C ALA A 211 -43.24 -4.97 -17.09
N ASP A 212 -42.72 -4.56 -18.25
CA ASP A 212 -43.32 -3.52 -19.12
C ASP A 212 -43.37 -2.10 -18.52
N ASN A 213 -42.88 -1.89 -17.29
CA ASN A 213 -42.73 -0.56 -16.70
C ASN A 213 -41.35 0.03 -16.96
N GLN A 214 -41.30 1.36 -17.01
CA GLN A 214 -40.05 2.10 -17.10
C GLN A 214 -39.37 2.12 -15.73
N THR A 215 -38.16 1.55 -15.66
CA THR A 215 -37.30 1.59 -14.47
C THR A 215 -36.09 2.50 -14.71
N VAL A 216 -35.58 3.09 -13.64
CA VAL A 216 -34.39 3.95 -13.66
C VAL A 216 -33.23 3.22 -13.00
N ILE A 217 -32.14 3.06 -13.73
CA ILE A 217 -30.89 2.48 -13.25
C ILE A 217 -29.84 3.59 -13.27
N GLU A 218 -29.20 3.86 -12.14
CA GLU A 218 -28.24 4.96 -11.98
C GLU A 218 -26.84 4.43 -11.70
N ALA A 219 -25.85 4.80 -12.51
CA ALA A 219 -24.45 4.53 -12.24
C ALA A 219 -23.77 5.75 -11.60
N ILE A 220 -22.97 5.50 -10.56
CA ILE A 220 -22.07 6.48 -9.97
C ILE A 220 -20.71 6.34 -10.66
N VAL A 221 -20.40 7.29 -11.54
CA VAL A 221 -19.13 7.34 -12.27
C VAL A 221 -18.22 8.37 -11.61
N ARG A 222 -17.00 7.97 -11.30
CA ARG A 222 -15.96 8.84 -10.76
C ARG A 222 -14.84 9.00 -11.78
N ILE A 223 -14.52 10.25 -12.10
CA ILE A 223 -13.37 10.59 -12.94
C ILE A 223 -12.35 11.33 -12.07
N GLY A 224 -11.14 10.78 -11.95
CA GLY A 224 -10.01 11.36 -11.23
C GLY A 224 -8.92 11.86 -12.17
N GLY A 225 -8.02 12.69 -11.66
CA GLY A 225 -6.91 13.26 -12.45
C GLY A 225 -7.33 14.34 -13.44
N GLU A 226 -6.40 14.73 -14.31
CA GLU A 226 -6.62 15.73 -15.36
C GLU A 226 -7.29 15.10 -16.58
N ALA A 227 -8.62 14.99 -16.52
CA ALA A 227 -9.41 14.35 -17.56
C ALA A 227 -9.38 15.14 -18.88
N PRO A 228 -9.22 14.46 -20.04
CA PRO A 228 -9.23 15.12 -21.33
C PRO A 228 -10.63 15.70 -21.63
N PRO A 229 -10.71 16.83 -22.35
CA PRO A 229 -11.99 17.36 -22.78
C PRO A 229 -12.66 16.40 -23.78
N GLY A 230 -13.95 16.11 -23.57
CA GLY A 230 -14.70 15.24 -24.47
C GLY A 230 -15.98 14.68 -23.83
N GLU A 231 -16.67 13.84 -24.60
CA GLU A 231 -17.79 13.03 -24.12
C GLU A 231 -17.38 11.55 -24.09
N LEU A 232 -17.88 10.83 -23.09
CA LEU A 232 -17.70 9.39 -22.94
C LEU A 232 -19.04 8.69 -23.12
N GLU A 233 -18.99 7.46 -23.60
CA GLU A 233 -20.16 6.66 -23.89
C GLU A 233 -20.36 5.63 -22.78
N ALA A 234 -21.44 5.76 -22.04
CA ALA A 234 -21.86 4.82 -21.01
C ALA A 234 -22.98 3.94 -21.56
N SER A 235 -22.82 2.61 -21.52
CA SER A 235 -23.80 1.65 -22.01
C SER A 235 -24.36 0.81 -20.86
N LEU A 236 -25.66 0.54 -20.94
CA LEU A 236 -26.38 -0.40 -20.10
C LEU A 236 -26.64 -1.67 -20.90
N ALA A 237 -26.18 -2.81 -20.39
CA ALA A 237 -26.46 -4.12 -20.95
C ALA A 237 -27.19 -5.02 -19.95
N LEU A 238 -28.09 -5.86 -20.44
CA LEU A 238 -28.77 -6.90 -19.68
C LEU A 238 -28.56 -8.23 -20.39
N GLU A 239 -28.00 -9.22 -19.70
CA GLU A 239 -27.66 -10.54 -20.26
C GLU A 239 -26.79 -10.45 -21.54
N GLY A 240 -25.97 -9.40 -21.64
CA GLY A 240 -25.11 -9.12 -22.80
C GLY A 240 -25.78 -8.34 -23.94
N ALA A 241 -27.09 -8.07 -23.87
CA ALA A 241 -27.79 -7.24 -24.85
C ALA A 241 -27.81 -5.77 -24.39
N GLU A 242 -27.37 -4.85 -25.25
CA GLU A 242 -27.40 -3.41 -24.98
C GLU A 242 -28.86 -2.92 -24.95
N LEU A 243 -29.26 -2.36 -23.80
CA LEU A 243 -30.59 -1.77 -23.59
C LEU A 243 -30.62 -0.26 -23.82
N GLY A 244 -29.46 0.41 -23.70
CA GLY A 244 -29.38 1.83 -23.95
C GLY A 244 -28.00 2.40 -23.66
N THR A 245 -27.79 3.60 -24.20
CA THR A 245 -26.51 4.30 -24.14
C THR A 245 -26.73 5.77 -23.76
N GLN A 246 -25.82 6.32 -22.98
CA GLN A 246 -25.80 7.69 -22.51
C GLN A 246 -24.45 8.34 -22.77
N ARG A 247 -24.46 9.64 -23.08
CA ARG A 247 -23.24 10.43 -23.21
C ARG A 247 -23.01 11.24 -21.94
N ILE A 248 -21.79 11.20 -21.44
CA ILE A 248 -21.40 11.91 -20.22
C ILE A 248 -20.18 12.77 -20.49
N ALA A 249 -20.10 13.94 -19.85
CA ALA A 249 -18.92 14.78 -19.99
C ALA A 249 -17.72 14.11 -19.31
N CYS A 250 -16.57 14.11 -19.99
CA CYS A 250 -15.29 13.70 -19.42
C CYS A 250 -14.77 14.83 -18.51
N LYS A 251 -15.34 14.93 -17.30
CA LYS A 251 -15.02 15.98 -16.33
C LYS A 251 -14.66 15.36 -14.99
N ALA A 252 -13.55 15.80 -14.40
CA ALA A 252 -13.13 15.38 -13.08
C ALA A 252 -14.24 15.60 -12.04
N GLY A 253 -14.46 14.61 -11.19
CA GLY A 253 -15.50 14.62 -10.17
C GLY A 253 -16.34 13.33 -10.17
N THR A 254 -17.39 13.35 -9.37
CA THR A 254 -18.38 12.27 -9.31
C THR A 254 -19.63 12.72 -10.04
N GLN A 255 -20.10 11.89 -10.97
CA GLN A 255 -21.28 12.16 -11.80
C GLN A 255 -22.21 10.95 -11.82
N ARG A 256 -23.50 11.23 -11.93
CA ARG A 256 -24.57 10.23 -11.94
C ARG A 256 -25.09 10.07 -13.36
N VAL A 257 -25.11 8.83 -13.84
CA VAL A 257 -25.55 8.49 -15.20
C VAL A 257 -26.83 7.69 -15.10
N ARG A 258 -27.93 8.20 -15.64
CA ARG A 258 -29.25 7.57 -15.53
C ARG A 258 -29.65 6.91 -16.83
N PHE A 259 -30.03 5.64 -16.72
CA PHE A 259 -30.59 4.85 -17.79
C PHE A 259 -32.05 4.55 -17.49
N ASN A 260 -32.91 4.85 -18.45
CA ASN A 260 -34.31 4.45 -18.40
C ASN A 260 -34.48 3.20 -19.25
N ALA A 261 -34.84 2.08 -18.63
CA ALA A 261 -35.00 0.81 -19.30
C ALA A 261 -36.42 0.26 -19.12
N VAL A 262 -36.91 -0.49 -20.11
CA VAL A 262 -38.16 -1.24 -20.01
C VAL A 262 -37.83 -2.70 -20.23
N ILE A 263 -37.96 -3.51 -19.17
CA ILE A 263 -37.63 -4.94 -19.20
C ILE A 263 -38.95 -5.72 -19.23
N ARG A 264 -39.10 -6.59 -20.23
CA ARG A 264 -40.38 -7.27 -20.50
C ARG A 264 -40.41 -8.72 -20.04
N THR A 265 -39.24 -9.36 -20.00
CA THR A 265 -39.08 -10.77 -19.66
C THR A 265 -39.08 -10.94 -18.14
N PRO A 266 -40.05 -11.68 -17.56
CA PRO A 266 -40.06 -11.93 -16.13
C PRO A 266 -38.93 -12.88 -15.73
N GLY A 267 -38.44 -12.75 -14.50
CA GLY A 267 -37.35 -13.54 -13.95
C GLY A 267 -36.19 -12.69 -13.44
N ARG A 268 -35.13 -13.36 -12.97
CA ARG A 268 -33.92 -12.70 -12.47
C ARG A 268 -32.97 -12.42 -13.63
N HIS A 269 -32.53 -11.18 -13.74
CA HIS A 269 -31.62 -10.71 -14.79
C HIS A 269 -30.29 -10.24 -14.20
N ALA A 270 -29.22 -10.50 -14.94
CA ALA A 270 -27.90 -9.95 -14.68
C ALA A 270 -27.64 -8.77 -15.63
N GLY A 271 -27.36 -7.59 -15.05
CA GLY A 271 -27.05 -6.38 -15.79
C GLY A 271 -25.60 -5.93 -15.61
N ALA A 272 -25.14 -5.09 -16.53
CA ALA A 272 -23.86 -4.41 -16.44
C ALA A 272 -24.01 -2.97 -16.95
N ILE A 273 -23.38 -2.03 -16.25
CA ILE A 273 -23.12 -0.70 -16.81
C ILE A 273 -21.62 -0.60 -17.06
N ALA A 274 -21.26 -0.24 -18.29
CA ALA A 274 -19.89 -0.02 -18.69
C ALA A 274 -19.73 1.40 -19.25
N VAL A 275 -18.58 2.02 -19.05
CA VAL A 275 -18.23 3.29 -19.67
C VAL A 275 -17.02 3.09 -20.54
N LYS A 276 -17.14 3.42 -21.82
CA LYS A 276 -16.03 3.33 -22.76
C LYS A 276 -15.10 4.53 -22.56
N ALA A 277 -13.94 4.28 -21.99
CA ALA A 277 -12.92 5.31 -21.83
C ALA A 277 -12.25 5.67 -23.16
N GLY A 278 -11.70 6.90 -23.19
CA GLY A 278 -10.86 7.39 -24.28
C GLY A 278 -9.41 6.93 -24.13
N PRO A 279 -8.54 7.21 -25.13
CA PRO A 279 -7.12 6.88 -25.05
C PRO A 279 -6.44 7.61 -23.88
N GLY A 280 -5.54 6.90 -23.18
CA GLY A 280 -4.69 7.48 -22.12
C GLY A 280 -5.23 7.36 -20.70
N GLU A 281 -6.25 6.55 -20.47
CA GLU A 281 -6.70 6.14 -19.14
C GLU A 281 -5.68 5.20 -18.44
N ALA A 282 -5.60 5.29 -17.11
CA ALA A 282 -4.73 4.46 -16.28
C ALA A 282 -5.21 3.01 -16.08
N PHE A 283 -6.50 2.80 -15.83
CA PHE A 283 -7.12 1.51 -15.57
C PHE A 283 -8.46 1.39 -16.31
N ASP A 284 -8.68 0.30 -17.04
CA ASP A 284 -9.95 0.03 -17.73
C ASP A 284 -10.83 -1.02 -17.02
N GLU A 285 -10.26 -1.75 -16.05
CA GLU A 285 -10.94 -2.85 -15.34
C GLU A 285 -12.08 -2.37 -14.43
N ASP A 286 -11.98 -1.15 -13.88
CA ASP A 286 -13.01 -0.55 -13.02
C ASP A 286 -14.04 0.30 -13.79
N ASN A 287 -14.02 0.22 -15.12
CA ASN A 287 -14.98 0.92 -15.99
C ASN A 287 -16.31 0.19 -16.18
N ALA A 288 -16.47 -1.00 -15.59
CA ALA A 288 -17.71 -1.76 -15.64
C ALA A 288 -18.15 -2.26 -14.27
N ARG A 289 -19.46 -2.23 -14.02
CA ARG A 289 -20.06 -2.80 -12.81
C ARG A 289 -21.29 -3.62 -13.13
N HIS A 290 -21.35 -4.80 -12.50
CA HIS A 290 -22.49 -5.71 -12.59
C HIS A 290 -23.50 -5.47 -11.48
N PHE A 291 -24.76 -5.71 -11.79
CA PHE A 291 -25.86 -5.68 -10.83
C PHE A 291 -26.89 -6.77 -11.18
N PHE A 292 -27.81 -7.05 -10.25
CA PHE A 292 -28.90 -8.00 -10.46
C PHE A 292 -30.22 -7.33 -10.14
N LEU A 293 -31.25 -7.68 -10.90
CA LEU A 293 -32.62 -7.30 -10.63
C LEU A 293 -33.56 -8.48 -10.93
N GLU A 294 -34.73 -8.47 -10.32
CA GLU A 294 -35.80 -9.41 -10.57
C GLU A 294 -36.97 -8.68 -11.22
N VAL A 295 -37.39 -9.17 -12.39
CA VAL A 295 -38.54 -8.65 -13.11
C VAL A 295 -39.74 -9.51 -12.75
N VAL A 296 -40.70 -8.93 -12.07
CA VAL A 296 -41.95 -9.60 -11.74
C VAL A 296 -43.04 -9.15 -12.70
N LYS A 297 -43.79 -10.11 -13.21
CA LYS A 297 -45.02 -9.83 -13.96
C LYS A 297 -46.18 -9.85 -12.97
N ASP A 298 -46.14 -8.90 -12.04
CA ASP A 298 -47.22 -8.74 -11.08
C ASP A 298 -48.20 -7.67 -11.55
N ARG A 299 -49.48 -7.87 -11.24
CA ARG A 299 -50.52 -6.87 -11.49
C ARG A 299 -50.99 -6.38 -10.14
N LEU A 300 -50.98 -5.06 -9.94
CA LEU A 300 -51.48 -4.49 -8.70
C LEU A 300 -52.97 -4.88 -8.53
N GLY A 301 -53.24 -5.67 -7.49
CA GLY A 301 -54.58 -6.10 -7.13
C GLY A 301 -55.39 -4.94 -6.58
N VAL A 302 -56.51 -4.61 -7.21
CA VAL A 302 -57.41 -3.55 -6.76
C VAL A 302 -58.81 -4.13 -6.55
N ILE A 303 -59.34 -3.97 -5.34
CA ILE A 303 -60.73 -4.33 -5.03
C ILE A 303 -61.54 -3.05 -4.88
N LEU A 304 -62.48 -2.84 -5.79
CA LEU A 304 -63.48 -1.78 -5.68
C LEU A 304 -64.65 -2.31 -4.85
N TYR A 305 -64.81 -1.81 -3.62
CA TYR A 305 -65.93 -2.16 -2.76
C TYR A 305 -67.00 -1.07 -2.77
N GLU A 306 -68.24 -1.44 -3.05
CA GLU A 306 -69.36 -0.51 -3.06
C GLU A 306 -70.60 -1.08 -2.36
N SER A 307 -71.26 -0.24 -1.55
CA SER A 307 -72.41 -0.63 -0.73
C SER A 307 -73.76 -0.54 -1.44
N ALA A 308 -73.82 0.06 -2.63
CA ALA A 308 -75.03 0.20 -3.43
C ALA A 308 -74.66 0.19 -4.92
N LEU A 309 -75.48 -0.45 -5.77
CA LEU A 309 -75.26 -0.45 -7.22
C LEU A 309 -75.50 0.96 -7.80
N ARG A 310 -74.41 1.66 -8.12
CA ARG A 310 -74.43 2.95 -8.80
C ARG A 310 -73.93 2.80 -10.24
N TYR A 311 -74.46 3.63 -11.14
CA TYR A 311 -74.05 3.58 -12.55
C TYR A 311 -72.59 4.03 -12.74
N GLU A 312 -72.11 4.92 -11.87
CA GLU A 312 -70.77 5.50 -11.85
C GLU A 312 -69.68 4.44 -11.65
N ALA A 313 -69.96 3.39 -10.87
CA ALA A 313 -68.99 2.34 -10.58
C ALA A 313 -68.58 1.54 -11.81
N ASN A 314 -69.47 1.45 -12.81
CA ASN A 314 -69.13 0.83 -14.09
C ASN A 314 -68.00 1.58 -14.81
N PHE A 315 -67.95 2.91 -14.72
CA PHE A 315 -66.90 3.71 -15.35
C PHE A 315 -65.56 3.50 -14.66
N VAL A 316 -65.54 3.51 -13.33
CA VAL A 316 -64.33 3.25 -12.53
C VAL A 316 -63.82 1.85 -12.80
N GLN A 317 -64.70 0.84 -12.77
CA GLN A 317 -64.35 -0.54 -13.07
C GLN A 317 -63.79 -0.71 -14.49
N LYS A 318 -64.41 -0.06 -15.49
CA LYS A 318 -63.95 -0.13 -16.88
C LYS A 318 -62.59 0.53 -17.06
N SER A 319 -62.34 1.65 -16.37
CA SER A 319 -61.04 2.31 -16.34
C SER A 319 -59.96 1.42 -15.70
N LEU A 320 -60.22 0.88 -14.50
CA LEU A 320 -59.28 0.01 -13.79
C LEU A 320 -58.96 -1.27 -14.59
N ARG A 321 -59.94 -1.86 -15.28
CA ARG A 321 -59.72 -3.04 -16.14
C ARG A 321 -59.03 -2.74 -17.46
N SER A 322 -58.99 -1.48 -17.89
CA SER A 322 -58.31 -1.08 -19.12
C SER A 322 -56.79 -0.98 -18.93
N ASP A 323 -56.33 -0.82 -17.69
CA ASP A 323 -54.91 -0.83 -17.36
C ASP A 323 -54.37 -2.26 -17.28
N LYS A 324 -53.31 -2.54 -18.05
CA LYS A 324 -52.68 -3.88 -18.12
C LYS A 324 -51.91 -4.25 -16.85
N ASN A 325 -51.55 -3.24 -16.04
CA ASN A 325 -50.80 -3.39 -14.81
C ASN A 325 -51.71 -3.59 -13.59
N LEU A 326 -53.03 -3.49 -13.76
CA LEU A 326 -54.01 -3.67 -12.68
C LEU A 326 -54.77 -5.00 -12.83
N GLN A 327 -55.01 -5.65 -11.71
CA GLN A 327 -55.98 -6.75 -11.60
C GLN A 327 -57.13 -6.28 -10.73
N ALA A 328 -58.21 -5.85 -11.39
CA ALA A 328 -59.34 -5.24 -10.72
C ALA A 328 -60.55 -6.18 -10.58
N ALA A 329 -61.04 -6.33 -9.35
CA ALA A 329 -62.36 -6.89 -9.06
C ALA A 329 -63.24 -5.84 -8.38
N ALA A 330 -64.55 -5.89 -8.65
CA ALA A 330 -65.51 -5.11 -7.90
C ALA A 330 -66.42 -6.01 -7.08
N VAL A 331 -66.74 -5.55 -5.87
CA VAL A 331 -67.48 -6.26 -4.85
C VAL A 331 -68.65 -5.36 -4.46
N PHE A 332 -69.86 -5.76 -4.86
CA PHE A 332 -71.08 -5.00 -4.66
C PHE A 332 -71.93 -5.67 -3.59
N ARG A 333 -72.36 -4.92 -2.57
CA ARG A 333 -73.31 -5.43 -1.58
C ARG A 333 -74.73 -5.44 -2.17
N THR A 334 -75.38 -6.60 -2.24
CA THR A 334 -76.74 -6.74 -2.80
C THR A 334 -77.83 -6.82 -1.73
N THR A 335 -77.55 -7.47 -0.59
CA THR A 335 -78.41 -7.50 0.62
C THR A 335 -77.54 -7.43 1.89
N SER A 336 -78.11 -7.52 3.10
CA SER A 336 -77.32 -7.51 4.34
C SER A 336 -76.22 -8.57 4.36
N ASP A 337 -76.50 -9.74 3.78
CA ASP A 337 -75.63 -10.93 3.86
C ASP A 337 -75.15 -11.47 2.50
N GLN A 338 -75.47 -10.79 1.39
CA GLN A 338 -75.03 -11.21 0.06
C GLN A 338 -74.22 -10.13 -0.67
N VAL A 339 -73.24 -10.62 -1.41
CA VAL A 339 -72.28 -9.81 -2.15
C VAL A 339 -72.13 -10.37 -3.56
N ALA A 340 -72.18 -9.51 -4.57
CA ALA A 340 -71.90 -9.85 -5.95
C ALA A 340 -70.46 -9.45 -6.29
N VAL A 341 -69.69 -10.38 -6.85
CA VAL A 341 -68.31 -10.13 -7.31
C VAL A 341 -68.28 -10.11 -8.83
N THR A 342 -67.60 -9.12 -9.39
CA THR A 342 -67.39 -9.00 -10.84
C THR A 342 -65.91 -8.81 -11.16
N GLY A 343 -65.39 -9.61 -12.08
CA GLY A 343 -63.97 -9.62 -12.47
C GLY A 343 -63.21 -10.75 -11.80
N VAL A 344 -61.88 -10.75 -11.97
CA VAL A 344 -61.00 -11.74 -11.35
C VAL A 344 -60.41 -11.10 -10.09
N PRO A 345 -60.80 -11.53 -8.88
CA PRO A 345 -60.20 -11.01 -7.66
C PRO A 345 -58.69 -11.24 -7.67
N PRO A 346 -57.89 -10.29 -7.16
CA PRO A 346 -56.49 -10.54 -6.93
C PRO A 346 -56.36 -11.72 -5.95
N VAL A 347 -55.46 -12.65 -6.28
CA VAL A 347 -55.13 -13.78 -5.40
C VAL A 347 -54.26 -13.22 -4.26
N PRO A 348 -54.52 -13.59 -2.99
CA PRO A 348 -53.76 -13.09 -1.85
C PRO A 348 -52.27 -13.46 -1.88
#